data_AF-A0A9D6H6U6-F1
#
_entry.id   AF-A0A9D6H6U6-F1
#
_cell.length_a   1.000
_cell.length_b   1.000
_cell.length_c   1.000
_cell.angle_alpha   90.00
_cell.angle_beta   90.00
_cell.angle_gamma   90.00
#
_symmetry.space_group_name_H-M   'P 1'
#
loop_
_entity.id
_entity.type
_entity.pdbx_description
1 polymer ?
#
loop_
_entity_poly.entity_id
_entity_poly.type
_entity_poly.pdbx_seq_one_letter_code
_entity_poly.pdbx_strand_id
1 'polypeptide(L)'
;MGDQRHSASDALAAPAAGDAAAAAPARPAPPVRDRIVVIGRRRAGKTIYLARLYESLWQGCTLIDGRIPARGEPIDERARADRRRVVEMTCRATSGAAHTQFMRVIEELRAGRWPAATLGSSYAELLVTYAGRERLLTALDYPGEVFRKAFMHDSRDPDAVELLAAIDRAAAAIFLIDPAVVAAGGEEAQEDTFGLTQAASRIRQSHGGERVPIAVVLTKTDLNRALLREAGGVREFMRRHFGQMFRTVANASVFASVAVRMSENALGRGVPRAEFPAENVVEPLRYCFEMMDAGADQERIREAQRLAQEAHWRAAQNEKTEKARTTNAWVIFTIAVVLLFTVVGVVTWFAVRP
;
A
#
# COMPACT_ATOMS: atom_id res chain seq x y z
N MET A 1 -2.07 91.40 19.63
CA MET A 1 -1.81 91.11 21.06
C MET A 1 -1.39 89.66 21.17
N GLY A 2 -0.24 89.40 21.81
CA GLY A 2 0.03 88.12 22.47
C GLY A 2 0.67 87.02 21.63
N ASP A 3 1.99 87.13 21.50
CA ASP A 3 2.97 86.05 21.30
C ASP A 3 2.87 84.99 22.41
N GLN A 4 3.00 83.69 22.10
CA GLN A 4 3.76 82.75 22.92
C GLN A 4 3.99 81.37 22.27
N ARG A 5 5.14 80.80 22.65
CA ARG A 5 5.98 79.83 21.96
C ARG A 5 5.86 78.42 22.54
N HIS A 6 6.35 77.47 21.73
CA HIS A 6 7.05 76.21 22.09
C HIS A 6 6.30 75.10 22.82
N SER A 7 6.27 73.90 22.20
CA SER A 7 7.12 72.81 22.70
C SER A 7 7.33 71.73 21.63
N ALA A 8 8.56 71.22 21.59
CA ALA A 8 9.04 70.10 20.79
C ALA A 8 8.96 68.77 21.60
N SER A 9 9.42 67.68 20.96
CA SER A 9 9.53 66.27 21.42
C SER A 9 8.27 65.42 21.12
N ASP A 10 8.31 64.22 20.52
CA ASP A 10 9.39 63.30 20.18
C ASP A 10 8.98 62.48 18.94
N ALA A 11 9.86 62.42 17.93
CA ALA A 11 9.71 61.51 16.80
C ALA A 11 10.64 60.31 17.00
N LEU A 12 10.08 59.21 17.55
CA LEU A 12 10.73 57.91 17.53
C LEU A 12 10.60 57.30 16.13
N ALA A 13 11.72 57.23 15.43
CA ALA A 13 11.88 56.46 14.20
C ALA A 13 11.83 54.95 14.51
N ALA A 14 10.88 54.24 13.91
CA ALA A 14 10.84 52.78 13.90
C ALA A 14 11.76 52.23 12.79
N PRO A 15 12.53 51.15 13.06
CA PRO A 15 13.46 50.60 12.09
C PRO A 15 12.76 49.79 10.98
N ALA A 16 13.41 49.82 9.82
CA ALA A 16 13.00 49.20 8.57
C ALA A 16 12.64 47.71 8.71
N ALA A 17 11.49 47.35 8.13
CA ALA A 17 11.04 45.99 7.94
C ALA A 17 12.03 45.24 7.03
N GLY A 18 12.73 44.27 7.61
CA GLY A 18 13.54 43.31 6.86
C GLY A 18 12.64 42.33 6.11
N ASP A 19 13.04 42.04 4.88
CA ASP A 19 12.46 41.04 3.97
C ASP A 19 12.32 39.67 4.66
N ALA A 20 11.13 39.40 5.20
CA ALA A 20 10.70 38.05 5.52
C ALA A 20 10.31 37.38 4.19
N ALA A 21 11.28 36.78 3.52
CA ALA A 21 11.05 35.86 2.41
C ALA A 21 10.02 34.82 2.87
N ALA A 22 8.82 34.91 2.30
CA ALA A 22 7.71 34.02 2.57
C ALA A 22 8.15 32.58 2.30
N ALA A 23 8.36 31.82 3.38
CA ALA A 23 8.58 30.39 3.28
C ALA A 23 7.37 29.78 2.57
N ALA A 24 7.60 29.22 1.39
CA ALA A 24 6.59 28.47 0.65
C ALA A 24 5.96 27.44 1.61
N PRO A 25 4.62 27.24 1.57
CA PRO A 25 3.96 26.29 2.44
C PRO A 25 4.64 24.92 2.29
N ALA A 26 5.13 24.37 3.40
CA ALA A 26 5.75 23.06 3.44
C ALA A 26 4.82 22.07 2.74
N ARG A 27 5.32 21.40 1.70
CA ARG A 27 4.56 20.36 1.01
C ARG A 27 4.07 19.36 2.07
N PRO A 28 2.76 19.03 2.10
CA PRO A 28 2.27 18.05 3.06
C PRO A 28 3.06 16.76 2.91
N ALA A 29 3.48 16.18 4.03
CA ALA A 29 4.18 14.91 4.03
C ALA A 29 3.38 13.88 3.22
N PRO A 30 4.02 13.02 2.41
CA PRO A 30 3.31 12.04 1.61
C PRO A 30 2.43 11.17 2.53
N PRO A 31 1.20 10.84 2.11
CA PRO A 31 0.29 10.05 2.93
C PRO A 31 0.93 8.71 3.30
N VAL A 32 0.86 8.35 4.58
CA VAL A 32 1.38 7.07 5.08
C VAL A 32 0.49 5.95 4.57
N ARG A 33 1.07 5.02 3.81
CA ARG A 33 0.38 3.82 3.34
C ARG A 33 0.32 2.80 4.47
N ASP A 34 -0.85 2.63 5.07
CA ASP A 34 -1.01 1.87 6.32
C ASP A 34 -2.10 0.81 6.29
N ARG A 35 -2.88 0.73 5.20
CA ARG A 35 -4.07 -0.11 5.13
C ARG A 35 -4.22 -0.90 3.86
N ILE A 36 -4.91 -2.03 3.95
CA ILE A 36 -5.36 -2.83 2.81
C ILE A 36 -6.79 -2.39 2.50
N VAL A 37 -7.03 -1.89 1.30
CA VAL A 37 -8.38 -1.43 0.90
C VAL A 37 -9.12 -2.52 0.14
N VAL A 38 -10.38 -2.80 0.52
CA VAL A 38 -11.28 -3.69 -0.24
C VAL A 38 -12.31 -2.84 -0.96
N ILE A 39 -12.31 -2.91 -2.29
CA ILE A 39 -13.12 -2.08 -3.18
C ILE A 39 -13.93 -2.97 -4.11
N GLY A 40 -15.13 -2.55 -4.44
CA GLY A 40 -16.00 -3.20 -5.41
C GLY A 40 -17.37 -2.54 -5.40
N ARG A 41 -18.15 -2.71 -6.46
CA ARG A 41 -19.47 -2.09 -6.55
C ARG A 41 -20.48 -2.74 -5.61
N ARG A 42 -21.67 -2.12 -5.53
CA ARG A 42 -22.87 -2.73 -4.96
C ARG A 42 -23.08 -4.10 -5.59
N ARG A 43 -23.48 -5.08 -4.77
CA ARG A 43 -23.72 -6.49 -5.18
C ARG A 43 -22.50 -7.29 -5.64
N ALA A 44 -21.29 -6.72 -5.65
CA ALA A 44 -20.05 -7.49 -5.89
C ALA A 44 -19.79 -8.57 -4.82
N GLY A 45 -20.52 -8.54 -3.70
CA GLY A 45 -20.43 -9.54 -2.63
C GLY A 45 -19.51 -9.16 -1.47
N LYS A 46 -19.14 -7.87 -1.34
CA LYS A 46 -18.21 -7.36 -0.31
C LYS A 46 -18.59 -7.78 1.11
N THR A 47 -19.81 -7.51 1.55
CA THR A 47 -20.29 -7.84 2.91
C THR A 47 -20.11 -9.34 3.22
N ILE A 48 -20.51 -10.20 2.29
CA ILE A 48 -20.41 -11.65 2.44
C ILE A 48 -18.94 -12.09 2.40
N TYR A 49 -18.16 -11.57 1.46
CA TYR A 49 -16.73 -11.84 1.35
C TYR A 49 -16.01 -11.52 2.66
N LEU A 50 -16.26 -10.34 3.24
CA LEU A 50 -15.63 -9.89 4.47
C LEU A 50 -16.10 -10.67 5.69
N ALA A 51 -17.39 -10.99 5.78
CA ALA A 51 -17.90 -11.82 6.87
C ALA A 51 -17.28 -13.23 6.85
N ARG A 52 -17.10 -13.81 5.66
CA ARG A 52 -16.48 -15.14 5.50
C ARG A 52 -14.96 -15.10 5.68
N LEU A 53 -14.31 -14.01 5.26
CA LEU A 53 -12.91 -13.74 5.60
C LEU A 53 -12.73 -13.63 7.12
N TYR A 54 -13.59 -12.86 7.79
CA TYR A 54 -13.59 -12.69 9.24
C TYR A 54 -13.79 -14.05 9.94
N GLU A 55 -14.81 -14.82 9.54
CA GLU A 55 -15.06 -16.17 10.05
C GLU A 55 -13.84 -17.10 9.89
N SER A 56 -13.14 -17.00 8.76
CA SER A 56 -11.97 -17.84 8.49
C SER A 56 -10.76 -17.47 9.34
N LEU A 57 -10.67 -16.21 9.81
CA LEU A 57 -9.47 -15.68 10.45
C LEU A 57 -9.64 -15.36 11.94
N TRP A 58 -10.85 -15.18 12.46
CA TRP A 58 -11.05 -14.77 13.86
C TRP A 58 -10.66 -15.85 14.88
N GLN A 59 -10.75 -17.13 14.50
CA GLN A 59 -10.24 -18.25 15.31
C GLN A 59 -8.78 -18.59 15.01
N GLY A 60 -8.16 -17.84 14.10
CA GLY A 60 -6.86 -18.14 13.53
C GLY A 60 -6.92 -19.20 12.43
N CYS A 61 -6.18 -18.93 11.36
CA CYS A 61 -6.00 -19.84 10.23
C CYS A 61 -4.51 -20.18 10.10
N THR A 62 -4.21 -21.46 9.97
CA THR A 62 -2.86 -21.93 9.66
C THR A 62 -2.74 -22.11 8.16
N LEU A 63 -1.84 -21.35 7.54
CA LEU A 63 -1.46 -21.48 6.14
C LEU A 63 -0.26 -22.42 6.05
N ILE A 64 -0.35 -23.44 5.19
CA ILE A 64 0.74 -24.38 4.91
C ILE A 64 1.14 -24.21 3.44
N ASP A 65 2.40 -23.90 3.19
CA ASP A 65 2.93 -23.59 1.86
C ASP A 65 2.07 -22.51 1.14
N GLY A 66 1.58 -21.54 1.92
CA GLY A 66 0.76 -20.44 1.41
C GLY A 66 -0.69 -20.78 1.06
N ARG A 67 -1.22 -21.94 1.47
CA ARG A 67 -2.65 -22.27 1.31
C ARG A 67 -3.29 -22.74 2.60
N ILE A 68 -4.61 -22.60 2.70
CA ILE A 68 -5.37 -23.25 3.76
C ILE A 68 -5.39 -24.75 3.45
N PRO A 69 -4.94 -25.64 4.35
CA PRO A 69 -5.05 -27.07 4.15
C PRO A 69 -6.53 -27.48 4.03
N ALA A 70 -6.82 -28.46 3.17
CA ALA A 70 -8.17 -28.97 3.03
C ALA A 70 -8.61 -29.64 4.35
N ARG A 71 -9.92 -29.69 4.61
CA ARG A 71 -10.45 -30.30 5.83
C ARG A 71 -10.03 -31.77 5.91
N GLY A 72 -9.27 -32.13 6.96
CA GLY A 72 -8.76 -33.49 7.16
C GLY A 72 -7.43 -33.78 6.45
N GLU A 73 -6.84 -32.81 5.75
CA GLU A 73 -5.50 -32.94 5.20
C GLU A 73 -4.48 -33.06 6.35
N PRO A 74 -3.69 -34.16 6.41
CA PRO A 74 -2.72 -34.35 7.48
C PRO A 74 -1.65 -33.26 7.38
N ILE A 75 -1.48 -32.52 8.47
CA ILE A 75 -0.44 -31.51 8.59
C ILE A 75 0.86 -32.24 8.88
N ASP A 76 1.81 -32.20 7.95
CA ASP A 76 3.16 -32.73 8.18
C ASP A 76 3.80 -32.02 9.38
N GLU A 77 4.10 -32.76 10.45
CA GLU A 77 4.72 -32.22 11.65
C GLU A 77 6.11 -31.61 11.35
N ARG A 78 6.78 -32.09 10.31
CA ARG A 78 8.03 -31.47 9.81
C ARG A 78 7.77 -30.11 9.18
N ALA A 79 6.64 -29.94 8.49
CA ALA A 79 6.22 -28.65 7.98
C ALA A 79 5.88 -27.68 9.11
N ARG A 80 5.25 -28.13 10.21
CA ARG A 80 5.01 -27.31 11.41
C ARG A 80 6.29 -26.78 12.06
N ALA A 81 7.38 -27.55 12.03
CA ALA A 81 8.66 -27.11 12.55
C ALA A 81 9.29 -26.00 11.67
N ASP A 82 8.96 -25.97 10.38
CA ASP A 82 9.41 -24.92 9.46
C ASP A 82 8.44 -23.72 9.44
N ARG A 83 8.75 -22.72 10.27
CA ARG A 83 8.03 -21.44 10.32
C ARG A 83 8.02 -20.66 8.99
N ARG A 84 8.82 -21.04 7.99
CA ARG A 84 8.74 -20.45 6.64
C ARG A 84 7.61 -21.06 5.82
N ARG A 85 7.23 -22.31 6.11
CA ARG A 85 6.15 -23.02 5.42
C ARG A 85 4.81 -22.87 6.12
N VAL A 86 4.83 -22.74 7.45
CA VAL A 86 3.62 -22.60 8.26
C VAL A 86 3.52 -21.19 8.81
N VAL A 87 2.53 -20.45 8.31
CA VAL A 87 2.25 -19.07 8.72
C VAL A 87 0.86 -18.99 9.30
N GLU A 88 0.75 -18.42 10.50
CA GLU A 88 -0.53 -18.11 11.11
C GLU A 88 -1.04 -16.78 10.58
N MET A 89 -2.32 -16.75 10.20
CA MET A 89 -3.04 -15.53 9.90
C MET A 89 -4.28 -15.44 10.77
N THR A 90 -4.43 -14.32 11.46
CA THR A 90 -5.58 -14.06 12.34
C THR A 90 -6.18 -12.70 12.02
N CYS A 91 -7.41 -12.46 12.48
CA CYS A 91 -7.98 -11.13 12.42
C CYS A 91 -8.82 -10.81 13.65
N ARG A 92 -8.90 -9.53 13.99
CA ARG A 92 -9.80 -8.99 15.01
C ARG A 92 -10.60 -7.82 14.45
N ALA A 93 -11.86 -7.71 14.85
CA ALA A 93 -12.64 -6.52 14.56
C ALA A 93 -12.08 -5.34 15.37
N THR A 94 -12.13 -4.13 14.82
CA THR A 94 -11.67 -2.93 15.55
C THR A 94 -12.65 -2.48 16.64
N SER A 95 -13.89 -2.98 16.62
CA SER A 95 -14.91 -2.71 17.63
C SER A 95 -15.81 -3.92 17.88
N GLY A 96 -16.45 -3.96 19.06
CA GLY A 96 -17.46 -4.98 19.37
C GLY A 96 -18.67 -4.91 18.44
N ALA A 97 -19.06 -3.71 17.98
CA ALA A 97 -20.16 -3.54 17.03
C ALA A 97 -19.85 -4.21 15.67
N ALA A 98 -18.63 -4.00 15.14
CA ALA A 98 -18.19 -4.64 13.90
C ALA A 98 -18.14 -6.17 14.03
N HIS A 99 -17.65 -6.69 15.16
CA HIS A 99 -17.69 -8.13 15.45
C HIS A 99 -19.12 -8.68 15.39
N THR A 100 -20.04 -8.08 16.15
CA THR A 100 -21.46 -8.51 16.18
C THR A 100 -22.11 -8.45 14.80
N GLN A 101 -21.78 -7.43 14.01
CA GLN A 101 -22.28 -7.32 12.64
C GLN A 101 -21.80 -8.49 11.76
N PHE A 102 -20.50 -8.83 11.79
CA PHE A 102 -19.99 -9.96 11.01
C PHE A 102 -20.58 -11.29 11.48
N MET A 103 -20.65 -11.52 12.79
CA MET A 103 -21.24 -12.74 13.35
C MET A 103 -22.70 -12.89 12.97
N ARG A 104 -23.47 -11.81 13.01
CA ARG A 104 -24.86 -11.81 12.55
C ARG A 104 -24.98 -12.20 11.07
N VAL A 105 -24.14 -11.64 10.20
CA VAL A 105 -24.14 -12.03 8.77
C VAL A 105 -23.81 -13.52 8.62
N ILE A 106 -22.82 -14.03 9.36
CA ILE A 106 -22.45 -15.45 9.33
C ILE A 106 -23.63 -16.34 9.79
N GLU A 107 -24.32 -15.96 10.86
CA GLU A 107 -25.48 -16.68 11.38
C GLU A 107 -26.66 -16.67 10.40
N GLU A 108 -26.95 -15.53 9.78
CA GLU A 108 -27.99 -15.43 8.74
C GLU A 108 -27.66 -16.36 7.55
N LEU A 109 -26.42 -16.35 7.08
CA LEU A 109 -25.97 -17.22 5.99
C LEU A 109 -26.04 -18.70 6.37
N ARG A 110 -25.64 -19.09 7.58
CA ARG A 110 -25.75 -20.48 8.08
C ARG A 110 -27.20 -20.93 8.24
N ALA A 111 -28.10 -19.99 8.53
CA ALA A 111 -29.54 -20.25 8.58
C ALA A 111 -30.21 -20.25 7.20
N GLY A 112 -29.45 -20.20 6.10
CA GLY A 112 -29.99 -20.17 4.75
C GLY A 112 -30.72 -18.86 4.42
N ARG A 113 -30.35 -17.74 5.05
CA ARG A 113 -30.92 -16.42 4.78
C ARG A 113 -29.87 -15.50 4.19
N TRP A 114 -30.26 -14.76 3.16
CA TRP A 114 -29.42 -13.67 2.67
C TRP A 114 -29.46 -12.52 3.68
N PRO A 115 -28.29 -11.95 4.03
CA PRO A 115 -28.28 -10.78 4.90
C PRO A 115 -28.94 -9.60 4.20
N ALA A 116 -29.53 -8.72 5.01
CA ALA A 116 -30.08 -7.47 4.48
C ALA A 116 -28.99 -6.71 3.73
N ALA A 117 -29.33 -6.13 2.58
CA ALA A 117 -28.41 -5.26 1.87
C ALA A 117 -27.98 -4.12 2.80
N THR A 118 -26.68 -3.85 2.88
CA THR A 118 -26.16 -2.78 3.72
C THR A 118 -26.86 -1.47 3.34
N LEU A 119 -27.55 -0.85 4.30
CA LEU A 119 -28.17 0.46 4.15
C LEU A 119 -27.14 1.50 4.63
N GLY A 120 -26.53 2.23 3.69
CA GLY A 120 -25.54 3.27 3.97
C GLY A 120 -24.09 2.88 3.64
N SER A 121 -23.18 3.86 3.77
CA SER A 121 -21.73 3.66 3.71
C SER A 121 -21.29 2.87 4.95
N SER A 122 -21.20 1.54 4.85
CA SER A 122 -20.61 0.75 5.92
C SER A 122 -19.11 0.69 5.73
N TYR A 123 -18.41 1.34 6.65
CA TYR A 123 -16.98 1.24 6.81
C TYR A 123 -16.71 0.06 7.75
N ALA A 124 -16.03 -0.98 7.25
CA ALA A 124 -15.68 -2.13 8.08
C ALA A 124 -14.16 -2.23 8.19
N GLU A 125 -13.67 -2.18 9.42
CA GLU A 125 -12.25 -2.32 9.72
C GLU A 125 -11.96 -3.62 10.47
N LEU A 126 -10.96 -4.33 9.97
CA LEU A 126 -10.40 -5.51 10.59
C LEU A 126 -8.92 -5.27 10.78
N LEU A 127 -8.39 -5.58 11.95
CA LEU A 127 -6.94 -5.69 12.10
C LEU A 127 -6.53 -7.12 11.79
N VAL A 128 -5.70 -7.28 10.78
CA VAL A 128 -5.24 -8.59 10.31
C VAL A 128 -3.78 -8.75 10.71
N THR A 129 -3.46 -9.90 11.30
CA THR A 129 -2.11 -10.27 11.69
C THR A 129 -1.63 -11.39 10.79
N TYR A 130 -0.53 -11.18 10.08
CA TYR A 130 0.12 -12.18 9.22
C TYR A 130 1.60 -12.27 9.58
N ALA A 131 2.08 -13.48 9.91
CA ALA A 131 3.47 -13.69 10.34
C ALA A 131 3.94 -12.72 11.44
N GLY A 132 3.04 -12.39 12.39
CA GLY A 132 3.28 -11.45 13.49
C GLY A 132 3.22 -9.96 13.12
N ARG A 133 2.94 -9.61 11.86
CA ARG A 133 2.78 -8.23 11.40
C ARG A 133 1.31 -7.86 11.32
N GLU A 134 0.95 -6.74 11.92
CA GLU A 134 -0.42 -6.22 11.88
C GLU A 134 -0.60 -5.21 10.75
N ARG A 135 -1.75 -5.29 10.06
CA ARG A 135 -2.22 -4.30 9.09
C ARG A 135 -3.71 -4.08 9.26
N LEU A 136 -4.12 -2.83 9.08
CA LEU A 136 -5.53 -2.47 9.04
C LEU A 136 -6.08 -2.85 7.66
N LEU A 137 -7.08 -3.72 7.63
CA LEU A 137 -7.90 -3.97 6.46
C LEU A 137 -9.14 -3.09 6.56
N THR A 138 -9.26 -2.17 5.62
CA THR A 138 -10.40 -1.27 5.50
C THR A 138 -11.23 -1.72 4.30
N ALA A 139 -12.45 -2.16 4.56
CA ALA A 139 -13.42 -2.41 3.54
C ALA A 139 -14.37 -1.23 3.39
N LEU A 140 -14.46 -0.75 2.16
CA LEU A 140 -15.23 0.41 1.80
C LEU A 140 -16.48 -0.06 1.04
N ASP A 141 -17.62 -0.14 1.72
CA ASP A 141 -18.91 -0.39 1.06
C ASP A 141 -19.58 0.93 0.67
N TYR A 142 -18.98 1.62 -0.30
CA TYR A 142 -19.62 2.81 -0.87
C TYR A 142 -20.71 2.41 -1.87
N PRO A 143 -21.87 3.09 -1.85
CA PRO A 143 -22.83 3.04 -2.94
C PRO A 143 -22.16 3.41 -4.28
N GLY A 144 -22.61 2.81 -5.39
CA GLY A 144 -22.06 3.09 -6.73
C GLY A 144 -22.08 4.58 -7.09
N GLU A 145 -23.04 5.33 -6.54
CA GLU A 145 -23.12 6.79 -6.71
C GLU A 145 -21.91 7.54 -6.12
N VAL A 146 -21.44 7.15 -4.94
CA VAL A 146 -20.25 7.76 -4.31
C VAL A 146 -19.00 7.45 -5.13
N PHE A 147 -18.90 6.22 -5.65
CA PHE A 147 -17.83 5.82 -6.54
C PHE A 147 -17.84 6.64 -7.84
N ARG A 148 -19.02 6.87 -8.41
CA ARG A 148 -19.22 7.74 -9.57
C ARG A 148 -18.80 9.18 -9.29
N LYS A 149 -19.23 9.72 -8.15
CA LYS A 149 -18.84 11.07 -7.69
C LYS A 149 -17.31 11.20 -7.53
N ALA A 150 -16.66 10.19 -6.96
CA ALA A 150 -15.22 10.18 -6.71
C ALA A 150 -14.37 10.11 -7.98
N PHE A 151 -14.76 9.29 -8.97
CA PHE A 151 -13.92 9.01 -10.14
C PHE A 151 -14.40 9.64 -11.45
N MET A 152 -15.68 10.00 -11.57
CA MET A 152 -16.24 10.55 -12.82
C MET A 152 -16.57 12.03 -12.73
N HIS A 153 -16.89 12.56 -11.55
CA HIS A 153 -17.41 13.93 -11.40
C HIS A 153 -16.51 14.87 -10.60
N ASP A 154 -15.34 14.40 -10.15
CA ASP A 154 -14.38 15.14 -9.29
C ASP A 154 -15.11 15.91 -8.16
N SER A 155 -16.06 15.21 -7.53
CA SER A 155 -16.97 15.80 -6.57
C SER A 155 -16.26 16.01 -5.23
N ARG A 156 -16.56 17.14 -4.57
CA ARG A 156 -16.14 17.41 -3.17
C ARG A 156 -17.09 16.82 -2.13
N ASP A 157 -17.91 15.85 -2.53
CA ASP A 157 -18.78 15.10 -1.65
C ASP A 157 -17.93 14.42 -0.54
N PRO A 158 -18.30 14.57 0.75
CA PRO A 158 -17.48 14.04 1.85
C PRO A 158 -17.16 12.55 1.73
N ASP A 159 -18.13 11.74 1.28
CA ASP A 159 -17.95 10.29 1.14
C ASP A 159 -16.99 9.97 -0.01
N ALA A 160 -17.03 10.76 -1.09
CA ALA A 160 -16.12 10.62 -2.21
C ALA A 160 -14.68 11.01 -1.82
N VAL A 161 -14.52 12.08 -1.04
CA VAL A 161 -13.22 12.50 -0.51
C VAL A 161 -12.64 11.44 0.43
N GLU A 162 -13.45 10.85 1.30
CA GLU A 162 -13.03 9.77 2.20
C GLU A 162 -12.58 8.53 1.42
N LEU A 163 -13.34 8.12 0.40
CA LEU A 163 -12.96 7.03 -0.50
C LEU A 163 -11.59 7.28 -1.15
N LEU A 164 -11.39 8.47 -1.72
CA LEU A 164 -10.13 8.84 -2.36
C LEU A 164 -8.98 8.86 -1.34
N ALA A 165 -9.21 9.39 -0.14
CA ALA A 165 -8.21 9.40 0.92
C ALA A 165 -7.82 8.00 1.38
N ALA A 166 -8.78 7.07 1.48
CA ALA A 166 -8.51 5.68 1.82
C ALA A 166 -7.67 4.99 0.74
N ILE A 167 -7.96 5.27 -0.54
CA ILE A 167 -7.21 4.74 -1.69
C ILE A 167 -5.79 5.30 -1.74
N ASP A 168 -5.60 6.59 -1.45
CA ASP A 168 -4.28 7.22 -1.42
C ASP A 168 -3.38 6.62 -0.33
N ARG A 169 -3.99 6.15 0.78
CA ARG A 169 -3.33 5.46 1.90
C ARG A 169 -3.22 3.95 1.72
N ALA A 170 -3.65 3.39 0.59
CA ALA A 170 -3.60 1.96 0.36
C ALA A 170 -2.15 1.46 0.31
N ALA A 171 -1.77 0.59 1.26
CA ALA A 171 -0.56 -0.22 1.21
C ALA A 171 -0.75 -1.46 0.31
N ALA A 172 -1.99 -1.92 0.17
CA ALA A 172 -2.43 -2.94 -0.78
C ALA A 172 -3.92 -2.71 -1.13
N ALA A 173 -4.38 -3.29 -2.25
CA ALA A 173 -5.79 -3.21 -2.65
C ALA A 173 -6.35 -4.57 -3.09
N ILE A 174 -7.62 -4.82 -2.75
CA ILE A 174 -8.39 -5.99 -3.18
C ILE A 174 -9.64 -5.49 -3.92
N PHE A 175 -9.75 -5.80 -5.21
CA PHE A 175 -10.89 -5.43 -6.04
C PHE A 175 -11.83 -6.62 -6.21
N LEU A 176 -13.07 -6.50 -5.74
CA LEU A 176 -14.10 -7.51 -5.90
C LEU A 176 -14.95 -7.21 -7.14
N ILE A 177 -15.06 -8.20 -8.02
CA ILE A 177 -15.75 -8.10 -9.30
C ILE A 177 -16.73 -9.28 -9.43
N ASP A 178 -17.98 -8.98 -9.78
CA ASP A 178 -18.95 -10.02 -10.16
C ASP A 178 -18.86 -10.26 -11.67
N PRO A 179 -18.44 -11.45 -12.14
CA PRO A 179 -18.32 -11.75 -13.56
C PRO A 179 -19.62 -11.56 -14.34
N ALA A 180 -20.78 -11.85 -13.73
CA ALA A 180 -22.07 -11.75 -14.40
C ALA A 180 -22.38 -10.31 -14.82
N VAL A 181 -22.07 -9.34 -13.94
CA VAL A 181 -22.29 -7.91 -14.20
C VAL A 181 -21.42 -7.47 -15.38
N VAL A 182 -20.14 -7.83 -15.35
CA VAL A 182 -19.19 -7.43 -16.40
C VAL A 182 -19.56 -8.03 -17.75
N ALA A 183 -20.00 -9.30 -17.77
CA ALA A 183 -20.39 -9.98 -18.98
C ALA A 183 -21.73 -9.49 -19.56
N ALA A 184 -22.68 -9.08 -18.71
CA ALA A 184 -23.96 -8.52 -19.14
C ALA A 184 -23.78 -7.21 -19.93
N GLY A 185 -22.67 -6.49 -19.71
CA GLY A 185 -22.41 -5.21 -20.34
C GLY A 185 -23.30 -4.08 -19.79
N GLY A 186 -23.47 -3.03 -20.59
CA GLY A 186 -24.27 -1.85 -20.21
C GLY A 186 -23.56 -0.88 -19.27
N GLU A 187 -24.33 0.07 -18.73
CA GLU A 187 -23.82 1.15 -17.87
C GLU A 187 -23.11 0.60 -16.63
N GLU A 188 -23.70 -0.38 -15.94
CA GLU A 188 -23.10 -0.96 -14.73
C GLU A 188 -21.73 -1.59 -14.98
N ALA A 189 -21.56 -2.31 -16.08
CA ALA A 189 -20.28 -2.94 -16.44
C ALA A 189 -19.22 -1.90 -16.83
N GLN A 190 -19.63 -0.82 -17.51
CA GLN A 190 -18.74 0.28 -17.88
C GLN A 190 -18.28 1.06 -16.65
N GLU A 191 -19.19 1.33 -15.70
CA GLU A 191 -18.87 1.96 -14.42
C GLU A 191 -17.87 1.13 -13.61
N ASP A 192 -18.09 -0.18 -13.49
CA ASP A 192 -17.17 -1.11 -12.81
C ASP A 192 -15.79 -1.09 -13.45
N THR A 193 -15.74 -1.22 -14.78
CA THR A 193 -14.49 -1.25 -15.52
C THR A 193 -13.74 0.07 -15.41
N PHE A 194 -14.44 1.19 -15.60
CA PHE A 194 -13.86 2.51 -15.54
C PHE A 194 -13.34 2.82 -14.14
N GLY A 195 -14.19 2.74 -13.12
CA GLY A 195 -13.80 3.24 -11.82
C GLY A 195 -12.80 2.33 -11.09
N LEU A 196 -12.81 0.99 -11.30
CA LEU A 196 -11.72 0.14 -10.79
C LEU A 196 -10.40 0.43 -11.50
N THR A 197 -10.43 0.72 -12.81
CA THR A 197 -9.24 1.17 -13.55
C THR A 197 -8.74 2.51 -13.03
N GLN A 198 -9.62 3.46 -12.71
CA GLN A 198 -9.25 4.74 -12.13
C GLN A 198 -8.70 4.59 -10.71
N ALA A 199 -9.30 3.75 -9.88
CA ALA A 199 -8.78 3.44 -8.55
C ALA A 199 -7.37 2.85 -8.62
N ALA A 200 -7.14 1.87 -9.52
CA ALA A 200 -5.82 1.35 -9.79
C ALA A 200 -4.84 2.42 -10.28
N SER A 201 -5.25 3.26 -11.22
CA SER A 201 -4.43 4.35 -11.76
C SER A 201 -4.03 5.34 -10.66
N ARG A 202 -4.97 5.73 -9.79
CA ARG A 202 -4.73 6.63 -8.65
C ARG A 202 -3.75 6.02 -7.65
N ILE A 203 -3.92 4.73 -7.33
CA ILE A 203 -2.94 3.99 -6.51
C ILE A 203 -1.57 4.05 -7.16
N ARG A 204 -1.46 3.86 -8.47
CA ARG A 204 -0.17 3.85 -9.19
C ARG A 204 0.47 5.24 -9.31
N GLN A 205 -0.33 6.30 -9.40
CA GLN A 205 0.14 7.68 -9.50
C GLN A 205 0.55 8.30 -8.16
N SER A 206 0.11 7.73 -7.04
CA SER A 206 0.48 8.19 -5.70
C SER A 206 1.89 7.73 -5.31
N HIS A 207 2.53 8.43 -4.36
CA HIS A 207 3.91 8.15 -3.95
C HIS A 207 4.09 6.71 -3.44
N GLY A 208 5.08 5.97 -3.97
CA GLY A 208 5.29 4.54 -3.67
C GLY A 208 4.21 3.61 -4.24
N GLY A 209 3.32 4.16 -5.06
CA GLY A 209 2.16 3.50 -5.63
C GLY A 209 2.49 2.38 -6.61
N GLU A 210 3.64 2.44 -7.26
CA GLU A 210 4.13 1.47 -8.24
C GLU A 210 4.31 0.06 -7.65
N ARG A 211 4.47 -0.04 -6.33
CA ARG A 211 4.70 -1.30 -5.61
C ARG A 211 3.49 -1.82 -4.84
N VAL A 212 2.42 -1.05 -4.75
CA VAL A 212 1.20 -1.46 -4.04
C VAL A 212 0.61 -2.69 -4.72
N PRO A 213 0.54 -3.86 -4.06
CA PRO A 213 -0.05 -5.05 -4.66
C PRO A 213 -1.55 -4.89 -4.82
N ILE A 214 -2.05 -5.29 -5.98
CA ILE A 214 -3.49 -5.27 -6.29
C ILE A 214 -3.94 -6.71 -6.53
N ALA A 215 -4.82 -7.21 -5.67
CA ALA A 215 -5.50 -8.49 -5.88
C ALA A 215 -6.86 -8.23 -6.52
N VAL A 216 -7.13 -8.87 -7.65
CA VAL A 216 -8.42 -8.81 -8.33
C VAL A 216 -9.15 -10.12 -8.08
N VAL A 217 -10.33 -10.06 -7.47
CA VAL A 217 -11.09 -11.22 -7.03
C VAL A 217 -12.40 -11.26 -7.80
N LEU A 218 -12.53 -12.29 -8.64
CA LEU A 218 -13.82 -12.65 -9.22
C LEU A 218 -14.65 -13.37 -8.17
N THR A 219 -15.76 -12.77 -7.76
CA THR A 219 -16.68 -13.36 -6.77
C THR A 219 -17.75 -14.22 -7.45
N LYS A 220 -18.46 -15.04 -6.67
CA LYS A 220 -19.57 -15.89 -7.16
C LYS A 220 -19.16 -16.79 -8.33
N THR A 221 -17.95 -17.33 -8.26
CA THR A 221 -17.36 -18.09 -9.38
C THR A 221 -17.98 -19.48 -9.54
N ASP A 222 -18.68 -19.96 -8.52
CA ASP A 222 -19.56 -21.13 -8.57
C ASP A 222 -20.73 -20.91 -9.53
N LEU A 223 -21.38 -19.74 -9.47
CA LEU A 223 -22.49 -19.37 -10.36
C LEU A 223 -22.00 -19.03 -11.78
N ASN A 224 -20.80 -18.46 -11.88
CA ASN A 224 -20.25 -17.96 -13.14
C ASN A 224 -19.30 -18.96 -13.82
N ARG A 225 -19.29 -20.23 -13.41
CA ARG A 225 -18.31 -21.22 -13.91
C ARG A 225 -18.38 -21.42 -15.43
N ALA A 226 -19.59 -21.46 -16.00
CA ALA A 226 -19.78 -21.62 -17.45
C ALA A 226 -19.25 -20.40 -18.20
N LEU A 227 -19.66 -19.20 -17.79
CA LEU A 227 -19.19 -17.92 -18.33
C LEU A 227 -17.66 -17.82 -18.30
N LEU A 228 -17.03 -18.15 -17.16
CA LEU A 228 -15.58 -18.08 -17.02
C LEU A 228 -14.87 -19.12 -17.89
N ARG A 229 -15.44 -20.32 -18.09
CA ARG A 229 -14.87 -21.33 -18.98
C ARG A 229 -14.94 -20.90 -20.44
N GLU A 230 -16.09 -20.36 -20.88
CA GLU A 230 -16.27 -19.84 -22.23
C GLU A 230 -15.29 -18.70 -22.54
N ALA A 231 -15.00 -17.86 -21.54
CA ALA A 231 -14.01 -16.81 -21.66
C ALA A 231 -12.55 -17.32 -21.69
N GLY A 232 -12.27 -18.62 -21.54
CA GLY A 232 -10.90 -19.15 -21.48
C GLY A 232 -10.27 -19.14 -20.07
N GLY A 233 -11.09 -19.01 -19.04
CA GLY A 233 -10.70 -18.97 -17.63
C GLY A 233 -10.66 -17.56 -17.04
N VAL A 234 -10.37 -17.52 -15.74
CA VAL A 234 -10.40 -16.30 -14.90
C VAL A 234 -9.47 -15.20 -15.42
N ARG A 235 -8.24 -15.57 -15.81
CA ARG A 235 -7.25 -14.60 -16.33
C ARG A 235 -7.65 -14.04 -17.68
N GLU A 236 -8.17 -14.88 -18.57
CA GLU A 236 -8.57 -14.46 -19.91
C GLU A 236 -9.83 -13.60 -19.87
N PHE A 237 -10.81 -13.95 -19.03
CA PHE A 237 -11.96 -13.10 -18.73
C PHE A 237 -11.51 -11.69 -18.30
N MET A 238 -10.60 -11.61 -17.33
CA MET A 238 -10.08 -10.34 -16.85
C MET A 238 -9.29 -9.57 -17.91
N ARG A 239 -8.49 -10.24 -18.74
CA ARG A 239 -7.76 -9.61 -19.84
C ARG A 239 -8.70 -9.00 -20.88
N ARG A 240 -9.79 -9.70 -21.19
CA ARG A 240 -10.81 -9.25 -22.15
C ARG A 240 -11.54 -8.00 -21.67
N HIS A 241 -11.97 -7.98 -20.41
CA HIS A 241 -12.82 -6.91 -19.89
C HIS A 241 -12.04 -5.76 -19.23
N PHE A 242 -10.90 -6.03 -18.60
CA PHE A 242 -10.09 -5.05 -17.87
C PHE A 242 -8.67 -4.93 -18.43
N GLY A 243 -8.45 -5.23 -19.71
CA GLY A 243 -7.12 -5.22 -20.32
C GLY A 243 -6.36 -3.90 -20.15
N GLN A 244 -7.05 -2.76 -20.08
CA GLN A 244 -6.44 -1.47 -19.76
C GLN A 244 -5.84 -1.45 -18.35
N MET A 245 -6.58 -1.91 -17.34
CA MET A 245 -6.09 -1.98 -15.95
C MET A 245 -4.83 -2.84 -15.84
N PHE A 246 -4.80 -4.03 -16.46
CA PHE A 246 -3.62 -4.91 -16.40
C PHE A 246 -2.39 -4.37 -17.15
N ARG A 247 -2.58 -3.49 -18.13
CA ARG A 247 -1.45 -2.78 -18.77
C ARG A 247 -0.82 -1.75 -17.83
N THR A 248 -1.63 -1.10 -16.99
CA THR A 248 -1.17 -0.04 -16.08
C THR A 248 -0.68 -0.58 -14.74
N VAL A 249 -1.19 -1.75 -14.31
CA VAL A 249 -0.91 -2.33 -13.00
C VAL A 249 0.06 -3.50 -13.13
N ALA A 250 1.36 -3.19 -13.14
CA ALA A 250 2.38 -4.19 -12.82
C ALA A 250 2.08 -4.74 -11.40
N ASN A 251 2.11 -6.05 -11.19
CA ASN A 251 1.79 -6.73 -9.92
C ASN A 251 0.30 -6.84 -9.55
N ALA A 252 -0.59 -6.92 -10.54
CA ALA A 252 -1.95 -7.40 -10.33
C ALA A 252 -2.01 -8.94 -10.37
N SER A 253 -2.62 -9.57 -9.38
CA SER A 253 -2.94 -11.01 -9.41
C SER A 253 -4.44 -11.23 -9.43
N VAL A 254 -4.90 -12.26 -10.14
CA VAL A 254 -6.33 -12.57 -10.30
C VAL A 254 -6.68 -13.85 -9.56
N PHE A 255 -7.74 -13.80 -8.76
CA PHE A 255 -8.26 -14.88 -7.94
C PHE A 255 -9.72 -15.15 -8.28
N ALA A 256 -10.11 -16.41 -8.21
CA ALA A 256 -11.52 -16.81 -8.25
C ALA A 256 -11.95 -17.21 -6.84
N SER A 257 -13.00 -16.57 -6.33
CA SER A 257 -13.49 -16.76 -4.97
C SER A 257 -14.96 -17.20 -4.94
N VAL A 258 -15.28 -18.03 -3.95
CA VAL A 258 -16.64 -18.42 -3.58
C VAL A 258 -16.77 -18.22 -2.08
N ALA A 259 -17.26 -17.05 -1.67
CA ALA A 259 -17.46 -16.76 -0.25
C ALA A 259 -18.62 -17.59 0.33
N VAL A 260 -19.69 -17.78 -0.45
CA VAL A 260 -20.84 -18.61 -0.11
C VAL A 260 -21.36 -19.28 -1.38
N ARG A 261 -21.78 -20.54 -1.26
CA ARG A 261 -22.41 -21.28 -2.35
C ARG A 261 -23.91 -21.01 -2.37
N MET A 262 -24.54 -21.17 -3.53
CA MET A 262 -25.99 -21.07 -3.65
C MET A 262 -26.61 -22.42 -4.00
N SER A 263 -27.78 -22.70 -3.45
CA SER A 263 -28.68 -23.75 -3.95
C SER A 263 -30.07 -23.18 -4.16
N GLU A 264 -30.89 -23.80 -4.99
CA GLU A 264 -32.30 -23.45 -5.09
C GLU A 264 -33.12 -24.21 -4.04
N ASN A 265 -34.10 -23.54 -3.44
CA ASN A 265 -35.11 -24.21 -2.63
C ASN A 265 -36.27 -24.73 -3.49
N ALA A 266 -37.25 -25.37 -2.85
CA ALA A 266 -38.44 -25.90 -3.53
C ALA A 266 -39.27 -24.83 -4.28
N LEU A 267 -39.07 -23.54 -3.99
CA LEU A 267 -39.73 -22.41 -4.65
C LEU A 267 -38.87 -21.78 -5.75
N GLY A 268 -37.74 -22.40 -6.11
CA GLY A 268 -36.79 -21.87 -7.09
C GLY A 268 -36.03 -20.63 -6.62
N ARG A 269 -36.11 -20.27 -5.32
CA ARG A 269 -35.34 -19.14 -4.77
C ARG A 269 -33.94 -19.60 -4.38
N GLY A 270 -32.93 -18.81 -4.74
CA GLY A 270 -31.56 -19.02 -4.31
C GLY A 270 -31.41 -18.84 -2.80
N VAL A 271 -30.84 -19.85 -2.15
CA VAL A 271 -30.58 -19.93 -0.71
C VAL A 271 -29.06 -20.08 -0.51
N PRO A 272 -28.45 -19.30 0.40
CA PRO A 272 -27.03 -19.44 0.70
C PRO A 272 -26.75 -20.76 1.43
N ARG A 273 -25.63 -21.38 1.10
CA ARG A 273 -25.11 -22.60 1.72
C ARG A 273 -23.75 -22.33 2.38
N ALA A 274 -23.81 -21.83 3.61
CA ALA A 274 -22.62 -21.49 4.40
C ALA A 274 -22.06 -22.66 5.22
N GLU A 275 -22.73 -23.81 5.19
CA GLU A 275 -22.20 -25.08 5.72
C GLU A 275 -20.96 -25.56 4.96
N PHE A 276 -20.81 -25.13 3.70
CA PHE A 276 -19.60 -25.35 2.92
C PHE A 276 -18.54 -24.29 3.24
N PRO A 277 -17.26 -24.69 3.31
CA PRO A 277 -16.18 -23.74 3.52
C PRO A 277 -16.12 -22.74 2.36
N ALA A 278 -15.74 -21.50 2.69
CA ALA A 278 -15.45 -20.49 1.67
C ALA A 278 -14.19 -20.88 0.90
N GLU A 279 -14.14 -20.55 -0.39
CA GLU A 279 -12.99 -20.81 -1.25
C GLU A 279 -12.32 -19.51 -1.65
N ASN A 280 -10.99 -19.47 -1.53
CA ASN A 280 -10.15 -18.37 -2.01
C ASN A 280 -10.54 -16.99 -1.45
N VAL A 281 -11.04 -16.92 -0.20
CA VAL A 281 -11.34 -15.65 0.47
C VAL A 281 -10.12 -15.09 1.24
N VAL A 282 -9.15 -15.95 1.56
CA VAL A 282 -7.98 -15.64 2.38
C VAL A 282 -6.74 -15.38 1.52
N GLU A 283 -6.65 -16.06 0.39
CA GLU A 283 -5.54 -16.09 -0.54
C GLU A 283 -5.24 -14.73 -1.17
N PRO A 284 -6.25 -13.91 -1.56
CA PRO A 284 -6.00 -12.54 -2.03
C PRO A 284 -5.33 -11.68 -0.96
N LEU A 285 -5.70 -11.86 0.30
CA LEU A 285 -5.15 -11.12 1.42
C LEU A 285 -3.71 -11.55 1.72
N ARG A 286 -3.45 -12.86 1.72
CA ARG A 286 -2.08 -13.40 1.83
C ARG A 286 -1.17 -12.84 0.74
N TYR A 287 -1.63 -12.84 -0.51
CA TYR A 287 -0.88 -12.25 -1.63
C TYR A 287 -0.50 -10.79 -1.35
N CYS A 288 -1.44 -9.98 -0.85
CA CYS A 288 -1.15 -8.61 -0.48
C CYS A 288 -0.05 -8.51 0.58
N PHE A 289 -0.08 -9.34 1.63
CA PHE A 289 0.97 -9.35 2.65
C PHE A 289 2.33 -9.76 2.10
N GLU A 290 2.40 -10.86 1.36
CA GLU A 290 3.66 -11.37 0.80
C GLU A 290 4.33 -10.35 -0.14
N MET A 291 3.54 -9.68 -0.97
CA MET A 291 4.06 -8.67 -1.89
C MET A 291 4.48 -7.38 -1.18
N MET A 292 3.76 -6.97 -0.12
CA MET A 292 4.19 -5.85 0.72
C MET A 292 5.52 -6.16 1.42
N ASP A 293 5.66 -7.37 1.97
CA ASP A 293 6.87 -7.81 2.66
C ASP A 293 8.06 -7.90 1.70
N ALA A 294 7.86 -8.49 0.51
CA ALA A 294 8.87 -8.52 -0.55
C ALA A 294 9.28 -7.11 -1.00
N GLY A 295 8.32 -6.19 -1.09
CA GLY A 295 8.59 -4.78 -1.41
C GLY A 295 9.43 -4.08 -0.35
N ALA A 296 9.13 -4.29 0.94
CA ALA A 296 9.87 -3.72 2.07
C ALA A 296 11.30 -4.30 2.17
N ASP A 297 11.49 -5.58 1.87
CA ASP A 297 12.81 -6.21 1.84
C ASP A 297 13.69 -5.62 0.73
N GLN A 298 13.11 -5.40 -0.45
CA GLN A 298 13.81 -4.75 -1.55
C GLN A 298 14.22 -3.31 -1.21
N GLU A 299 13.40 -2.55 -0.47
CA GLU A 299 13.78 -1.22 0.01
C GLU A 299 14.96 -1.27 0.96
N ARG A 300 14.91 -2.15 1.96
CA ARG A 300 15.99 -2.31 2.94
C ARG A 300 17.30 -2.68 2.26
N ILE A 301 17.27 -3.56 1.26
CA ILE A 301 18.45 -3.93 0.48
C ILE A 301 18.99 -2.74 -0.34
N ARG A 302 18.12 -1.99 -1.03
CA ARG A 302 18.53 -0.82 -1.81
C ARG A 302 19.10 0.29 -0.93
N GLU A 303 18.50 0.53 0.22
CA GLU A 303 19.00 1.51 1.18
C GLU A 303 20.35 1.11 1.77
N ALA A 304 20.52 -0.17 2.14
CA ALA A 304 21.81 -0.70 2.58
C ALA A 304 22.89 -0.57 1.49
N GLN A 305 22.54 -0.84 0.22
CA GLN A 305 23.43 -0.64 -0.92
C GLN A 305 23.80 0.84 -1.11
N ARG A 306 22.84 1.75 -0.98
CA ARG A 306 23.09 3.20 -1.07
C ARG A 306 24.04 3.65 0.04
N LEU A 307 23.79 3.25 1.28
CA LEU A 307 24.65 3.59 2.43
C LEU A 307 26.06 3.01 2.27
N ALA A 308 26.18 1.78 1.76
CA ALA A 308 27.48 1.17 1.45
C ALA A 308 28.22 1.94 0.35
N GLN A 309 27.53 2.34 -0.73
CA GLN A 309 28.12 3.15 -1.80
C GLN A 309 28.59 4.52 -1.29
N GLU A 310 27.77 5.19 -0.47
CA GLU A 310 28.15 6.46 0.16
C GLU A 310 29.37 6.30 1.09
N ALA A 311 29.42 5.22 1.87
CA ALA A 311 30.56 4.91 2.73
C ALA A 311 31.85 4.66 1.92
N HIS A 312 31.76 3.88 0.83
CA HIS A 312 32.87 3.66 -0.09
C HIS A 312 33.35 4.96 -0.75
N TRP A 313 32.43 5.80 -1.21
CA TRP A 313 32.77 7.09 -1.79
C TRP A 313 33.48 8.01 -0.79
N ARG A 314 32.99 8.07 0.47
CA ARG A 314 33.61 8.85 1.54
C ARG A 314 35.01 8.33 1.88
N ALA A 315 35.20 7.00 1.96
CA ALA A 315 36.50 6.40 2.20
C ALA A 315 37.50 6.74 1.08
N ALA A 316 37.08 6.67 -0.18
CA ALA A 316 37.91 7.03 -1.33
C ALA A 316 38.29 8.53 -1.34
N GLN A 317 37.38 9.41 -0.91
CA GLN A 317 37.69 10.84 -0.75
C GLN A 317 38.70 11.06 0.37
N ASN A 318 38.52 10.41 1.51
CA ASN A 318 39.47 10.50 2.63
C ASN A 318 40.87 10.03 2.20
N GLU A 319 40.98 8.91 1.50
CA GLU A 319 42.26 8.39 0.99
C GLU A 319 42.92 9.40 0.02
N LYS A 320 42.15 10.04 -0.86
CA LYS A 320 42.66 11.12 -1.73
C LYS A 320 43.17 12.31 -0.92
N THR A 321 42.45 12.72 0.12
CA THR A 321 42.90 13.83 0.99
C THR A 321 44.15 13.48 1.79
N GLU A 322 44.28 12.24 2.27
CA GLU A 322 45.49 11.77 2.95
C GLU A 322 46.69 11.67 2.00
N LYS A 323 46.49 11.14 0.79
CA LYS A 323 47.51 11.15 -0.28
C LYS A 323 47.93 12.57 -0.65
N ALA A 324 47.00 13.52 -0.73
CA ALA A 324 47.32 14.91 -0.99
C ALA A 324 48.12 15.54 0.17
N ARG A 325 47.75 15.27 1.43
CA ARG A 325 48.49 15.75 2.61
C ARG A 325 49.90 15.18 2.68
N THR A 326 50.06 13.88 2.44
CA THR A 326 51.37 13.22 2.44
C THR A 326 52.25 13.69 1.28
N THR A 327 51.67 13.87 0.09
CA THR A 327 52.38 14.45 -1.07
C THR A 327 52.82 15.88 -0.77
N ASN A 328 51.94 16.72 -0.22
CA ASN A 328 52.27 18.09 0.16
C ASN A 328 53.37 18.12 1.25
N ALA A 329 53.31 17.24 2.25
CA ALA A 329 54.34 17.13 3.27
C ALA A 329 55.70 16.74 2.68
N TRP A 330 55.72 15.78 1.74
CA TRP A 330 56.94 15.39 1.02
C TRP A 330 57.50 16.51 0.16
N VAL A 331 56.65 17.26 -0.54
CA VAL A 331 57.05 18.43 -1.33
C VAL A 331 57.68 19.50 -0.43
N ILE A 332 57.03 19.83 0.69
CA ILE A 332 57.57 20.79 1.67
C ILE A 332 58.91 20.32 2.25
N PHE A 333 59.01 19.05 2.63
CA PHE A 333 60.26 18.47 3.13
C PHE A 333 61.39 18.56 2.10
N THR A 334 61.11 18.21 0.84
CA THR A 334 62.10 18.26 -0.25
C THR A 334 62.59 19.70 -0.50
N ILE A 335 61.68 20.68 -0.51
CA ILE A 335 62.02 22.10 -0.63
C ILE A 335 62.93 22.54 0.53
N ALA A 336 62.60 22.16 1.76
CA ALA A 336 63.40 22.50 2.95
C ALA A 336 64.82 21.91 2.89
N VAL A 337 64.96 20.65 2.44
CA VAL A 337 66.26 19.99 2.29
C VAL A 337 67.11 20.68 1.22
N VAL A 338 66.54 21.02 0.05
CA VAL A 338 67.27 21.74 -1.01
C VAL A 338 67.73 23.12 -0.55
N LEU A 339 66.87 23.86 0.17
CA LEU A 339 67.22 25.14 0.78
C LEU A 339 68.36 25.00 1.80
N LEU A 340 68.34 23.97 2.65
CA LEU A 340 69.41 23.70 3.60
C LEU A 340 70.74 23.45 2.90
N PHE A 341 70.76 22.60 1.87
CA PHE A 341 71.98 22.31 1.11
C PHE A 341 72.52 23.52 0.36
N THR A 342 71.64 24.37 -0.20
CA THR A 342 72.06 25.62 -0.84
C THR A 342 72.64 26.60 0.17
N VAL A 343 72.03 26.78 1.34
CA VAL A 343 72.58 27.62 2.42
C VAL A 343 73.94 27.09 2.89
N VAL A 344 74.05 25.79 3.17
CA VAL A 344 75.33 25.17 3.57
C VAL A 344 76.39 25.35 2.49
N GLY A 345 76.05 25.14 1.22
CA GLY A 345 76.96 25.33 0.07
C GLY A 345 77.44 26.77 -0.09
N VAL A 346 76.55 27.76 0.10
CA VAL A 346 76.90 29.18 0.08
C VAL A 346 77.84 29.52 1.25
N VAL A 347 77.52 29.07 2.47
CA VAL A 347 78.36 29.32 3.65
C VAL A 347 79.75 28.69 3.51
N THR A 348 79.83 27.44 3.04
CA THR A 348 81.13 26.78 2.80
C THR A 348 81.92 27.46 1.71
N TRP A 349 81.28 27.91 0.63
CA TRP A 349 81.96 28.66 -0.43
C TRP A 349 82.54 30.00 0.07
N PHE A 350 81.81 30.72 0.91
CA PHE A 350 82.33 31.94 1.55
C PHE A 350 83.45 31.66 2.54
N ALA A 351 83.42 30.54 3.27
CA ALA A 351 84.46 30.17 4.22
C ALA A 351 85.78 29.69 3.55
N VAL A 352 85.69 29.12 2.34
CA VAL A 352 86.83 28.56 1.60
C VAL A 352 87.45 29.56 0.62
N ARG A 353 86.79 30.69 0.33
CA ARG A 353 87.40 31.77 -0.45
C ARG A 353 88.36 32.58 0.44
N PRO A 354 89.70 32.50 0.20
CA PRO A 354 90.69 33.28 0.94
C PRO A 354 90.66 34.77 0.59
#